data_AF-A0A933IXT7-F1
#
_entry.id   AF-A0A933IXT7-F1
#
_cell.length_a   1.000
_cell.length_b   1.000
_cell.length_c   1.000
_cell.angle_alpha   90.00
_cell.angle_beta   90.00
_cell.angle_gamma   90.00
#
_symmetry.space_group_name_H-M   'P 1'
#
loop_
_entity.id
_entity.type
_entity.pdbx_description
1 polymer ?
#
loop_
_entity_poly.entity_id
_entity_poly.type
_entity_poly.pdbx_seq_one_letter_code
_entity_poly.pdbx_strand_id
1 'polypeptide(L)'
;LKCDRKITVNGLLVSSRDINIGKFSIGCLFQCGQNDITVNHASGIASGLFAKRKINFDPCTGEVNVNGAVYASDEFKTLSLPREFNIIGGLIGRKLTMTSIWQPINVTMNNQYLSEALGATEFSPIITVEHWEEEY
;
A
#
# COMPACT_ATOMS: atom_id res chain seq x y z
N LEU A 1 -4.76 -7.40 11.31
CA LEU A 1 -4.88 -6.81 12.66
C LEU A 1 -6.29 -7.01 13.22
N LYS A 2 -6.39 -7.30 14.52
CA LYS A 2 -7.64 -7.55 15.26
C LYS A 2 -7.49 -7.08 16.71
N CYS A 3 -8.58 -6.57 17.30
CA CYS A 3 -8.71 -6.20 18.72
C CYS A 3 -7.70 -5.15 19.23
N ASP A 4 -7.85 -3.88 18.82
CA ASP A 4 -7.13 -2.72 19.39
C ASP A 4 -5.60 -2.82 19.32
N ARG A 5 -5.08 -3.07 18.12
CA ARG A 5 -3.65 -3.27 17.91
C ARG A 5 -3.06 -2.08 17.17
N LYS A 6 -1.98 -1.55 17.72
CA LYS A 6 -1.12 -0.57 17.06
C LYS A 6 0.12 -1.29 16.53
N ILE A 7 0.34 -1.23 15.23
CA ILE A 7 1.55 -1.75 14.60
C ILE A 7 2.34 -0.61 14.02
N THR A 8 3.62 -0.57 14.37
CA THR A 8 4.62 0.27 13.72
C THR A 8 5.54 -0.62 12.90
N VAL A 9 5.62 -0.36 11.60
CA VAL A 9 6.54 -1.01 10.67
C VAL A 9 7.65 -0.01 10.35
N ASN A 10 8.91 -0.39 10.56
CA ASN A 10 10.06 0.40 10.13
C ASN A 10 10.64 -0.30 8.88
N GLY A 11 10.29 0.21 7.69
CA GLY A 11 10.63 -0.42 6.41
C GLY A 11 9.44 -1.07 5.71
N LEU A 12 9.65 -2.23 5.08
CA LEU A 12 8.64 -2.93 4.26
C LEU A 12 7.88 -3.98 5.06
N LEU A 13 6.55 -3.94 4.99
CA LEU A 13 5.69 -5.06 5.35
C LEU A 13 5.21 -5.76 4.08
N VAL A 14 5.68 -6.99 3.87
CA VAL A 14 5.35 -7.79 2.68
C VAL A 14 4.48 -8.98 3.07
N SER A 15 3.40 -9.20 2.33
CA SER A 15 2.52 -10.37 2.46
C SER A 15 2.45 -11.14 1.15
N SER A 16 2.60 -12.47 1.24
CA SER A 16 2.49 -13.39 0.11
C SER A 16 1.10 -13.46 -0.51
N ARG A 17 0.08 -12.91 0.17
CA ARG A 17 -1.30 -12.90 -0.33
C ARG A 17 -2.01 -11.59 -0.03
N ASP A 18 -2.53 -11.45 1.19
CA ASP A 18 -3.34 -10.29 1.57
C ASP A 18 -2.80 -9.63 2.84
N ILE A 19 -2.97 -8.31 2.93
CA ILE A 19 -2.86 -7.55 4.17
C ILE A 19 -4.28 -7.17 4.58
N ASN A 20 -4.67 -7.51 5.80
CA ASN A 20 -6.01 -7.20 6.32
C ASN A 20 -5.89 -6.49 7.66
N ILE A 21 -6.46 -5.31 7.77
CA ILE A 21 -6.41 -4.44 8.94
C ILE A 21 -7.85 -4.13 9.35
N GLY A 22 -8.12 -4.13 10.66
CA GLY A 22 -9.45 -3.78 11.16
C GLY A 22 -10.52 -4.87 10.98
N LYS A 23 -10.14 -6.15 10.84
CA LYS A 23 -11.13 -7.23 10.72
C LYS A 23 -11.91 -7.38 12.01
N PHE A 24 -13.24 -7.34 11.87
CA PHE A 24 -14.15 -7.73 12.95
C PHE A 24 -13.89 -9.20 13.34
N SER A 25 -13.83 -9.49 14.63
CA SER A 25 -13.55 -10.83 15.14
C SER A 25 -14.34 -11.07 16.43
N ILE A 26 -15.04 -12.19 16.50
CA ILE A 26 -15.88 -12.59 17.64
C ILE A 26 -15.06 -12.65 18.95
N GLY A 27 -13.78 -13.03 18.85
CA GLY A 27 -12.84 -13.03 19.98
C GLY A 27 -12.54 -11.66 20.59
N CYS A 28 -12.95 -10.55 19.98
CA CYS A 28 -12.84 -9.21 20.56
C CYS A 28 -14.12 -8.79 21.34
N LEU A 29 -14.97 -9.74 21.77
CA LEU A 29 -16.20 -9.47 22.53
C LEU A 29 -17.10 -8.40 21.90
N PHE A 30 -17.30 -8.46 20.58
CA PHE A 30 -18.06 -7.50 19.78
C PHE A 30 -17.54 -6.05 19.79
N GLN A 31 -16.37 -5.78 20.37
CA GLN A 31 -15.74 -4.47 20.30
C GLN A 31 -14.88 -4.35 19.04
N CYS A 32 -15.14 -3.31 18.23
CA CYS A 32 -14.13 -2.81 17.30
C CYS A 32 -13.07 -2.06 18.12
N GLY A 33 -11.93 -2.69 18.38
CA GLY A 33 -10.75 -1.95 18.81
C GLY A 33 -10.17 -1.10 17.68
N GLN A 34 -9.45 -0.02 18.00
CA GLN A 34 -8.75 0.78 17.01
C GLN A 34 -7.51 0.03 16.51
N ASN A 35 -7.55 -0.44 15.27
CA ASN A 35 -6.40 -1.09 14.66
C ASN A 35 -5.61 -0.06 13.88
N ASP A 36 -4.56 0.48 14.50
CA ASP A 36 -3.71 1.51 13.93
C ASP A 36 -2.52 0.86 13.20
N ILE A 37 -2.18 1.40 12.03
CA ILE A 37 -0.96 1.05 11.32
C ILE A 37 -0.15 2.30 11.02
N THR A 38 1.12 2.26 11.40
CA THR A 38 2.11 3.28 11.07
C THR A 38 3.25 2.62 10.33
N VAL A 39 3.59 3.11 9.14
CA VAL A 39 4.79 2.70 8.40
C VAL A 39 5.75 3.88 8.37
N ASN A 40 6.89 3.72 9.03
CA ASN A 40 7.96 4.69 9.06
C ASN A 40 8.90 4.47 7.90
N HIS A 41 9.34 5.59 7.33
CA HIS A 41 10.38 5.65 6.34
C HIS A 41 11.69 6.10 6.97
N ALA A 42 12.81 5.55 6.52
CA ALA A 42 14.14 6.03 6.80
C ALA A 42 14.89 6.13 5.46
N SER A 43 15.64 7.21 5.26
CA SER A 43 16.29 7.48 3.98
C SER A 43 17.23 6.34 3.57
N GLY A 44 17.12 5.91 2.31
CA GLY A 44 17.88 4.80 1.75
C GLY A 44 17.31 3.43 2.11
N ILE A 45 16.17 3.37 2.82
CA ILE A 45 15.50 2.12 3.19
C ILE A 45 14.12 2.09 2.55
N ALA A 46 13.89 1.05 1.76
CA ALA A 46 12.58 0.75 1.23
C ALA A 46 11.54 0.67 2.36
N SER A 47 10.43 1.39 2.20
CA SER A 47 9.33 1.37 3.15
C SER A 47 7.98 1.28 2.45
N GLY A 48 7.01 0.66 3.13
CA GLY A 48 5.69 0.50 2.53
C GLY A 48 4.92 -0.78 2.92
N LEU A 49 3.78 -0.95 2.25
CA LEU A 49 2.89 -2.10 2.40
C LEU A 49 2.76 -2.82 1.05
N PHE A 50 3.17 -4.08 0.99
CA PHE A 50 3.19 -4.86 -0.25
C PHE A 50 2.39 -6.13 -0.07
N ALA A 51 1.33 -6.28 -0.86
CA ALA A 51 0.53 -7.49 -0.91
C ALA A 51 0.52 -8.05 -2.32
N LYS A 52 0.80 -9.36 -2.45
CA LYS A 52 0.70 -10.06 -3.74
C LYS A 52 -0.71 -10.02 -4.32
N ARG A 53 -1.75 -9.79 -3.53
CA ARG A 53 -3.14 -9.72 -4.00
C ARG A 53 -3.88 -8.51 -3.45
N LYS A 54 -4.32 -8.53 -2.17
CA LYS A 54 -5.19 -7.47 -1.64
C LYS A 54 -4.64 -6.76 -0.42
N ILE A 55 -4.91 -5.46 -0.33
CA ILE A 55 -4.80 -4.71 0.92
C ILE A 55 -6.21 -4.26 1.31
N ASN A 56 -6.69 -4.75 2.45
CA ASN A 56 -8.04 -4.47 2.94
C ASN A 56 -7.96 -3.72 4.29
N PHE A 57 -8.57 -2.55 4.31
CA PHE A 57 -8.92 -1.81 5.52
C PHE A 57 -10.41 -2.03 5.78
N ASP A 58 -10.70 -2.81 6.83
CA ASP A 58 -12.03 -3.22 7.25
C ASP A 58 -12.59 -2.25 8.32
N PRO A 59 -13.88 -2.36 8.73
CA PRO A 59 -14.55 -1.36 9.57
C PRO A 59 -13.89 -0.98 10.89
N CYS A 60 -13.11 -1.88 11.49
CA CYS A 60 -12.41 -1.59 12.75
C CYS A 60 -10.99 -1.03 12.52
N THR A 61 -10.71 -0.43 11.36
CA THR A 61 -9.43 0.26 11.10
C THR A 61 -9.42 1.59 11.85
N GLY A 62 -8.35 1.85 12.60
CA GLY A 62 -8.16 3.06 13.39
C GLY A 62 -7.48 4.17 12.60
N GLU A 63 -6.20 4.41 12.83
CA GLU A 63 -5.37 5.35 12.06
C GLU A 63 -4.52 4.60 11.03
N VAL A 64 -4.41 5.14 9.82
CA VAL A 64 -3.54 4.62 8.76
C VAL A 64 -2.58 5.71 8.35
N ASN A 65 -1.32 5.55 8.73
CA ASN A 65 -0.25 6.51 8.42
C ASN A 65 0.90 5.76 7.74
N VAL A 66 1.09 5.96 6.44
CA VAL A 66 2.08 5.22 5.65
C VAL A 66 3.04 6.18 4.96
N ASN A 67 4.31 6.15 5.37
CA ASN A 67 5.41 6.77 4.65
C ASN A 67 6.13 5.69 3.84
N GLY A 68 5.81 5.59 2.55
CA GLY A 68 6.33 4.54 1.68
C GLY A 68 5.41 4.18 0.51
N ALA A 69 5.80 3.15 -0.24
CA ALA A 69 5.00 2.64 -1.33
C ALA A 69 3.91 1.67 -0.82
N VAL A 70 2.67 1.85 -1.27
CA VAL A 70 1.58 0.90 -1.03
C VAL A 70 1.28 0.18 -2.33
N TYR A 71 1.54 -1.13 -2.37
CA TYR A 71 1.38 -1.95 -3.55
C TYR A 71 0.41 -3.12 -3.29
N ALA A 72 -0.65 -3.20 -4.10
CA ALA A 72 -1.59 -4.31 -4.13
C ALA A 72 -1.84 -4.74 -5.58
N SER A 73 -1.41 -5.94 -5.97
CA SER A 73 -1.50 -6.34 -7.39
C SER A 73 -2.95 -6.45 -7.91
N ASP A 74 -3.90 -6.81 -7.05
CA ASP A 74 -5.30 -7.04 -7.44
C ASP A 74 -6.20 -5.89 -6.99
N GLU A 75 -6.29 -5.65 -5.68
CA GLU A 75 -7.24 -4.69 -5.14
C GLU A 75 -6.72 -4.04 -3.86
N PHE A 76 -6.73 -2.71 -3.85
CA PHE A 76 -6.76 -1.92 -2.64
C PHE A 76 -8.22 -1.66 -2.27
N LYS A 77 -8.62 -2.00 -1.04
CA LYS A 77 -9.97 -1.79 -0.54
C LYS A 77 -9.95 -1.09 0.81
N THR A 78 -10.75 -0.04 0.94
CA THR A 78 -11.13 0.54 2.24
C THR A 78 -12.63 0.51 2.40
N LEU A 79 -13.08 -0.09 3.49
CA LEU A 79 -14.49 -0.23 3.87
C LEU A 79 -14.67 0.39 5.25
N SER A 80 -15.46 1.46 5.30
CA SER A 80 -15.49 2.39 6.44
C SER A 80 -14.25 3.29 6.51
N LEU A 81 -14.35 4.27 7.40
CA LEU A 81 -13.33 5.27 7.62
C LEU A 81 -12.45 4.91 8.81
N PRO A 82 -11.14 4.82 8.59
CA PRO A 82 -10.21 5.14 9.64
C PRO A 82 -10.36 6.62 10.04
N ARG A 83 -10.02 6.97 11.29
CA ARG A 83 -10.06 8.37 11.77
C ARG A 83 -9.13 9.26 10.98
N GLU A 84 -8.02 8.68 10.53
CA GLU A 84 -7.01 9.31 9.71
C GLU A 84 -6.52 8.30 8.67
N PHE A 85 -6.44 8.74 7.41
CA PHE A 85 -5.86 7.96 6.32
C PHE A 85 -4.88 8.83 5.54
N ASN A 86 -3.59 8.65 5.80
CA ASN A 86 -2.51 9.34 5.11
C ASN A 86 -1.55 8.34 4.49
N ILE A 87 -1.30 8.50 3.20
CA ILE A 87 -0.20 7.85 2.49
C ILE A 87 0.67 8.96 1.90
N ILE A 88 1.93 9.02 2.31
CA ILE A 88 2.98 9.82 1.68
C ILE A 88 3.90 8.84 0.96
N GLY A 89 3.98 8.92 -0.37
CA GLY A 89 4.66 7.92 -1.20
C GLY A 89 3.89 7.64 -2.48
N GLY A 90 3.28 6.48 -2.61
CA GLY A 90 2.34 6.24 -3.69
C GLY A 90 1.52 4.99 -3.49
N LEU A 91 0.32 4.99 -4.08
CA LEU A 91 -0.62 3.89 -4.03
C LEU A 91 -0.72 3.26 -5.42
N ILE A 92 -0.31 2.00 -5.52
CA ILE A 92 -0.20 1.27 -6.77
C ILE A 92 -1.06 0.01 -6.65
N GLY A 93 -1.99 -0.14 -7.57
CA GLY A 93 -2.74 -1.36 -7.71
C GLY A 93 -3.65 -1.37 -8.92
N ARG A 94 -4.15 -2.56 -9.26
CA ARG A 94 -5.02 -2.75 -10.42
C ARG A 94 -6.42 -2.16 -10.19
N LYS A 95 -6.92 -2.24 -8.96
CA LYS A 95 -8.25 -1.75 -8.59
C LYS A 95 -8.20 -1.01 -7.27
N LEU A 96 -8.84 0.15 -7.23
CA LEU A 96 -9.08 0.92 -6.01
C LEU A 96 -10.58 0.87 -5.67
N THR A 97 -10.93 0.30 -4.53
CA THR A 97 -12.31 0.25 -4.02
C THR A 97 -12.40 1.04 -2.73
N MET A 98 -13.25 2.06 -2.76
CA MET A 98 -13.46 2.99 -1.68
C MET A 98 -14.95 3.03 -1.38
N THR A 99 -15.36 2.67 -0.16
CA THR A 99 -16.78 2.56 0.20
C THR A 99 -17.05 3.24 1.53
N SER A 100 -18.13 4.05 1.56
CA SER A 100 -18.58 4.77 2.77
C SER A 100 -17.52 5.72 3.33
N ILE A 101 -16.96 6.58 2.47
CA ILE A 101 -16.01 7.61 2.86
C ILE A 101 -16.75 8.87 3.31
N TRP A 102 -16.57 9.25 4.57
CA TRP A 102 -17.12 10.46 5.22
C TRP A 102 -16.03 11.37 5.82
N GLN A 103 -14.75 11.04 5.64
CA GLN A 103 -13.57 11.74 6.15
C GLN A 103 -12.52 11.78 5.02
N PRO A 104 -11.60 12.76 5.00
CA PRO A 104 -10.59 12.85 3.97
C PRO A 104 -9.67 11.61 3.90
N ILE A 105 -9.33 11.22 2.68
CA ILE A 105 -8.25 10.26 2.40
C ILE A 105 -7.15 11.05 1.72
N ASN A 106 -6.01 11.17 2.38
CA ASN A 106 -4.86 11.91 1.86
C ASN A 106 -3.85 10.94 1.24
N VAL A 107 -3.62 11.08 -0.06
CA VAL A 107 -2.58 10.37 -0.78
C VAL A 107 -1.70 11.40 -1.46
N THR A 108 -0.48 11.57 -0.95
CA THR A 108 0.50 12.53 -1.46
C THR A 108 1.63 11.78 -2.14
N MET A 109 1.87 12.09 -3.41
CA MET A 109 2.96 11.47 -4.15
C MET A 109 4.32 11.90 -3.61
N ASN A 110 5.21 10.95 -3.33
CA ASN A 110 6.62 11.18 -3.03
C ASN A 110 7.48 10.21 -3.86
N ASN A 111 8.15 10.76 -4.87
CA ASN A 111 8.97 10.01 -5.81
C ASN A 111 10.18 9.35 -5.15
N GLN A 112 10.76 9.99 -4.12
CA GLN A 112 11.89 9.42 -3.40
C GLN A 112 11.47 8.09 -2.77
N TYR A 113 10.36 8.08 -2.02
CA TYR A 113 9.89 6.87 -1.35
C TYR A 113 9.51 5.76 -2.33
N LEU A 114 8.96 6.11 -3.49
CA LEU A 114 8.65 5.16 -4.56
C LEU A 114 9.92 4.56 -5.18
N SER A 115 10.91 5.38 -5.51
CA SER A 115 12.17 4.92 -6.10
C SER A 115 12.99 4.07 -5.15
N GLU A 116 13.00 4.39 -3.85
CA GLU A 116 13.67 3.59 -2.83
C GLU A 116 12.97 2.23 -2.61
N ALA A 117 11.64 2.15 -2.82
CA ALA A 117 10.88 0.91 -2.64
C ALA A 117 10.80 0.01 -3.88
N LEU A 118 10.73 0.59 -5.08
CA LEU A 118 10.52 -0.13 -6.34
C LEU A 118 11.77 -0.20 -7.22
N GLY A 119 12.81 0.57 -6.87
CA GLY A 119 13.95 0.81 -7.75
C GLY A 119 13.66 1.90 -8.78
N ALA A 120 14.72 2.35 -9.46
CA ALA A 120 14.58 3.22 -10.61
C ALA A 120 13.97 2.45 -11.79
N THR A 121 13.12 3.11 -12.57
CA THR A 121 12.63 2.53 -13.82
C THR A 121 13.79 2.29 -14.77
N GLU A 122 14.07 1.03 -15.10
CA GLU A 122 14.97 0.71 -16.20
C GLU A 122 14.29 1.09 -17.52
N PHE A 123 15.02 1.76 -18.41
CA PHE A 123 14.51 2.10 -19.75
C PHE A 123 14.13 0.81 -20.49
N SER A 124 13.07 0.89 -21.30
CA SER A 124 12.76 -0.17 -22.28
C SER A 124 14.02 -0.43 -23.13
N PRO A 125 14.38 -1.69 -23.39
CA PRO A 125 15.55 -1.99 -24.21
C PRO A 125 15.37 -1.36 -25.60
N ILE A 126 16.37 -0.58 -26.03
CA ILE A 126 16.40 -0.05 -27.39
C ILE A 126 16.71 -1.22 -28.31
N ILE A 127 15.75 -1.60 -29.16
CA ILE A 127 15.97 -2.56 -30.24
C ILE A 127 16.50 -1.77 -31.44
N THR A 128 17.82 -1.73 -31.60
CA THR A 128 18.44 -1.25 -32.85
C THR A 128 18.38 -2.36 -33.88
N VAL A 129 17.54 -2.19 -34.90
CA VAL A 129 17.52 -3.05 -36.08
C VAL A 129 18.43 -2.42 -37.12
N GLU A 130 19.65 -2.96 -37.24
CA GLU A 130 20.53 -2.66 -38.36
C GLU A 130 20.14 -3.60 -39.52
N HIS A 131 19.30 -3.11 -40.43
CA HIS A 131 19.07 -3.78 -41.70
C HIS A 131 20.11 -3.28 -42.71
N TRP A 132 20.83 -4.23 -43.33
CA TRP A 132 21.50 -4.00 -44.60
C TRP A 132 20.48 -4.32 -45.70
N GLU A 133 20.30 -3.40 -46.66
CA GLU A 133 19.48 -3.66 -47.84
C GLU A 133 20.16 -4.76 -48.67
N GLU A 134 19.49 -5.90 -48.84
CA GLU A 134 19.93 -6.90 -49.82
C GLU A 134 19.51 -6.38 -51.21
N GLU A 135 20.49 -6.13 -52.08
CA GLU A 135 20.25 -5.82 -53.48
C GLU A 135 19.57 -7.03 -54.17
N TYR A 136 18.36 -6.80 -54.69
CA TYR A 136 17.55 -7.77 -55.43
C TYR A 136 18.12 -8.09 -56.82
#